data_AF-A0A662CL85-F1
#
_entry.id   AF-A0A662CL85-F1
#
_cell.length_a   1.000
_cell.length_b   1.000
_cell.length_c   1.000
_cell.angle_alpha   90.00
_cell.angle_beta   90.00
_cell.angle_gamma   90.00
#
_symmetry.space_group_name_H-M   'P 1'
#
loop_
_entity.id
_entity.type
_entity.pdbx_description
1 polymer ?
#
loop_
_entity_poly.entity_id
_entity_poly.type
_entity_poly.pdbx_seq_one_letter_code
_entity_poly.pdbx_strand_id
1 'polypeptide(L)' 'MRKHELYTDYHDHFEYFGNTEIERIRKQGEKTIRHDWIIFDSVDEAMEFFNDSCGEINVYYA' A
#
# COMPACT_ATOMS: atom_id res chain seq x y z
N MET A 1 -21.27 -4.01 10.54
CA MET A 1 -20.31 -3.37 11.46
C MET A 1 -18.91 -3.82 11.07
N ARG A 2 -18.02 -2.93 10.61
CA ARG A 2 -16.61 -3.28 10.36
C ARG A 2 -15.87 -3.18 11.70
N LYS A 3 -15.23 -4.26 12.14
CA LYS A 3 -14.30 -4.19 13.28
C LYS A 3 -13.09 -3.37 12.83
N HIS A 4 -12.85 -2.24 13.48
CA HIS A 4 -11.64 -1.46 13.27
C HIS A 4 -10.53 -2.12 14.07
N GLU A 5 -9.89 -3.12 13.46
CA GLU A 5 -8.76 -3.80 14.07
C GLU A 5 -7.50 -2.94 13.86
N LEU A 6 -7.19 -2.10 14.85
CA LEU A 6 -5.89 -1.44 14.96
C LEU A 6 -4.87 -2.46 15.44
N TYR A 7 -4.29 -3.23 14.53
CA TYR A 7 -3.02 -3.90 14.82
C TYR A 7 -1.90 -2.93 14.45
N THR A 8 -1.05 -2.61 15.43
CA THR A 8 0.10 -1.70 15.31
C THR A 8 1.16 -2.18 14.33
N ASP A 9 1.12 -3.44 13.91
CA ASP A 9 2.20 -4.08 13.17
C ASP A 9 1.86 -4.30 11.68
N TYR A 10 0.80 -3.65 11.18
CA TYR A 10 0.47 -3.70 9.76
C TYR A 10 1.28 -2.71 8.95
N HIS A 11 1.94 -3.20 7.91
CA HIS A 11 2.63 -2.38 6.92
C HIS A 11 2.12 -2.73 5.52
N ASP A 12 2.00 -1.71 4.67
CA ASP A 12 1.75 -1.91 3.24
C ASP A 12 3.04 -1.84 2.46
N HIS A 13 3.15 -2.72 1.48
CA HIS A 13 4.11 -2.63 0.41
C HIS A 13 3.34 -2.44 -0.90
N PHE A 14 3.82 -1.54 -1.74
CA PHE A 14 3.21 -1.26 -3.04
C PHE A 14 4.19 -1.66 -4.14
N GLU A 15 3.70 -2.36 -5.16
CA GLU A 15 4.45 -2.70 -6.37
C GLU A 15 3.73 -2.10 -7.59
N TYR A 16 4.50 -1.41 -8.43
CA TYR A 16 4.00 -0.73 -9.62
C TYR A 16 4.67 -1.24 -10.88
N PHE A 17 3.86 -1.62 -11.88
CA PHE A 17 4.32 -2.29 -13.11
C PHE A 17 4.25 -1.39 -14.36
N GLY A 18 4.01 -0.08 -14.20
CA GLY A 18 3.95 0.86 -15.33
C GLY A 18 2.62 0.84 -16.10
N ASN A 19 1.54 0.39 -15.47
CA ASN A 19 0.19 0.38 -16.04
C ASN A 19 -0.78 1.21 -15.17
N THR A 20 -2.07 0.91 -15.21
CA THR A 20 -3.12 1.57 -14.41
C THR A 20 -3.38 0.86 -13.07
N GLU A 21 -2.53 -0.10 -12.70
CA GLU A 21 -2.76 -0.99 -11.58
C GLU A 21 -1.54 -0.99 -10.65
N ILE A 22 -1.79 -0.97 -9.35
CA ILE A 22 -0.76 -1.10 -8.31
C ILE A 22 -1.15 -2.24 -7.41
N GLU A 23 -0.21 -3.15 -7.18
CA GLU A 23 -0.40 -4.20 -6.20
C GLU A 23 -0.12 -3.65 -4.81
N ARG A 24 -1.05 -3.85 -3.88
CA ARG A 24 -0.89 -3.56 -2.45
C ARG A 24 -0.79 -4.86 -1.68
N ILE A 25 0.35 -5.05 -1.04
CA ILE A 25 0.65 -6.20 -0.20
C ILE A 25 0.63 -5.75 1.26
N ARG A 26 -0.38 -6.18 2.00
CA ARG A 26 -0.47 -5.92 3.45
C ARG A 26 0.23 -7.04 4.23
N LYS A 27 1.23 -6.66 5.01
CA LYS A 27 2.00 -7.55 5.88
C LYS A 27 1.74 -7.25 7.36
N GLN A 28 1.85 -8.27 8.20
CA GLN A 28 1.90 -8.16 9.65
C GLN A 28 3.17 -8.84 10.14
N GLY A 29 4.17 -8.04 10.53
CA GLY A 29 5.53 -8.53 10.68
C GLY A 29 6.04 -9.16 9.38
N GLU A 30 6.52 -10.41 9.44
CA GLU A 30 7.02 -11.15 8.27
C GLU A 30 5.92 -11.83 7.43
N LYS A 31 4.68 -11.85 7.93
CA LYS A 31 3.59 -12.58 7.28
C LYS A 31 2.81 -11.69 6.34
N THR A 32 2.64 -12.11 5.08
CA THR A 32 1.68 -11.49 4.18
C THR A 32 0.26 -11.90 4.55
N ILE A 33 -0.60 -10.91 4.76
CA ILE A 33 -1.99 -11.08 5.19
C ILE A 33 -2.95 -10.89 4.03
N ARG A 34 -2.63 -10.00 3.09
CA ARG A 34 -3.52 -9.70 1.96
C ARG A 34 -2.76 -9.17 0.76
N HIS A 35 -3.23 -9.54 -0.43
CA HIS A 35 -2.89 -8.93 -1.71
C HIS A 35 -4.17 -8.29 -2.25
N ASP A 36 -4.11 -7.01 -2.58
CA ASP A 36 -5.16 -6.29 -3.26
C ASP A 36 -4.59 -5.56 -4.46
N TRP A 37 -5.46 -5.19 -5.40
CA TRP A 37 -5.11 -4.34 -6.53
C TRP A 37 -5.82 -3.01 -6.38
N ILE A 38 -5.06 -1.93 -6.54
CA ILE A 38 -5.58 -0.57 -6.67
C ILE A 38 -5.59 -0.25 -8.16
N ILE A 39 -6.76 0.07 -8.69
CA ILE A 39 -6.96 0.34 -10.11
C ILE A 39 -7.25 1.83 -10.24
N PHE A 40 -6.54 2.46 -11.17
CA PHE A 40 -6.64 3.88 -11.49
C PHE A 40 -7.21 4.07 -12.90
N ASP A 41 -7.72 5.26 -13.18
CA ASP A 41 -8.29 5.57 -14.50
C ASP A 41 -7.19 5.89 -15.53
N SER A 42 -5.98 6.21 -15.06
CA SER A 42 -4.82 6.51 -15.92
C SER A 42 -3.49 6.03 -15.34
N VAL A 43 -2.50 5.88 -16.23
CA VAL A 43 -1.13 5.50 -15.85
C VAL A 43 -0.46 6.61 -15.04
N ASP A 44 -0.71 7.88 -15.38
CA ASP A 44 -0.15 9.02 -14.68
C ASP A 44 -0.65 9.07 -13.23
N GLU A 45 -1.95 8.83 -13.01
CA GLU A 45 -2.54 8.78 -11.66
C GLU A 45 -1.95 7.63 -10.82
N ALA A 46 -1.77 6.45 -11.41
CA ALA A 46 -1.10 5.34 -10.73
C ALA A 46 0.35 5.71 -10.36
N MET A 47 1.08 6.33 -11.29
CA MET A 47 2.47 6.75 -11.06
C MET A 47 2.56 7.80 -9.95
N GLU A 48 1.69 8.81 -9.94
CA GLU A 48 1.61 9.82 -8.88
C GLU A 48 1.34 9.17 -7.53
N PHE A 49 0.33 8.30 -7.44
CA PHE A 49 0.03 7.56 -6.21
C PHE A 49 1.23 6.73 -5.73
N PHE A 50 1.90 6.02 -6.64
CA PHE A 50 3.06 5.21 -6.29
C PHE A 50 4.20 6.07 -5.77
N ASN A 51 4.49 7.19 -6.41
CA ASN A 51 5.56 8.10 -6.00
C ASN A 51 5.31 8.71 -4.62
N ASP A 52 4.07 9.12 -4.34
CA ASP A 52 3.68 9.65 -3.02
C ASP A 52 3.76 8.55 -1.95
N SER A 53 3.26 7.35 -2.26
CA SER A 53 3.26 6.20 -1.34
C SER A 53 4.66 5.61 -1.09
N CYS A 54 5.56 5.72 -2.06
CA CYS A 54 6.96 5.28 -1.98
C CYS A 54 7.87 6.34 -1.31
N GLY A 55 7.33 7.52 -0.96
CA GLY A 55 8.03 8.61 -0.29
C GLY A 55 7.92 8.63 1.23
N GLU A 56 6.91 7.97 1.84
CA GLU A 56 6.70 7.96 3.30
C GLU A 56 7.38 6.74 3.96
N ILE A 57 8.71 6.65 3.87
CA ILE A 57 9.48 5.76 4.74
C ILE A 57 9.95 6.57 5.97
N ASN A 58 9.41 6.18 7.13
CA ASN A 58 9.75 6.57 8.51
C ASN A 58 8.99 7.76 9.13
N VAL A 59 7.73 7.55 9.51
CA VAL A 59 7.18 8.27 10.67
C VAL A 59 7.30 7.35 11.89
N TYR A 60 8.48 7.36 12.54
CA TYR A 60 8.59 6.91 13.92
C TYR A 60 7.86 7.94 14.79
N TYR A 61 6.72 7.58 15.36
CA TYR A 61 6.21 8.29 16.53
C TYR A 61 6.98 7.79 17.75
N ALA A 62 7.88 8.63 18.27
CA ALA A 62 8.51 8.49 19.59
C ALA A 62 7.56 8.99 20.68
#